data_AF-A0A0C1L612-F1
#
_entry.id   AF-A0A0C1L612-F1
#
_cell.length_a   1.000
_cell.length_b   1.000
_cell.length_c   1.000
_cell.angle_alpha   90.00
_cell.angle_beta   90.00
_cell.angle_gamma   90.00
#
_symmetry.space_group_name_H-M   'P 1'
#
loop_
_entity.id
_entity.type
_entity.pdbx_description
1 polymer ?
#
loop_
_entity_poly.entity_id
_entity_poly.type
_entity_poly.pdbx_seq_one_letter_code
_entity_poly.pdbx_strand_id
1 'polypeptide(L)'
;MKTLLYTKAKFSLVSLTIIFCLASCGTTKQVPFNASTVVPGAEGTVKVKKDKNNNYLINVYIEHLADSKKLTPAKNAYVVWLETKENGTKNIGQIHSSSSMFSKTKKASIETVSTFKPVRVYISAEDNAGTETPGTMVILTTNSFD
;
A
#
# COMPACT_ATOMS: atom_id res chain seq x y z
N MET A 1 4.30 -38.15 65.68
CA MET A 1 4.59 -39.56 65.32
C MET A 1 4.25 -39.74 63.84
N LYS A 2 5.28 -39.98 63.00
CA LYS A 2 5.27 -40.54 61.62
C LYS A 2 4.33 -39.87 60.58
N THR A 3 4.78 -38.90 59.78
CA THR A 3 5.25 -39.05 58.38
C THR A 3 4.56 -40.15 57.55
N LEU A 4 3.95 -39.76 56.42
CA LEU A 4 3.94 -40.37 55.08
C LEU A 4 3.23 -39.33 54.14
N LEU A 5 3.88 -38.46 53.34
CA LEU A 5 4.52 -38.69 52.02
C LEU A 5 3.59 -39.49 51.08
N TYR A 6 3.10 -39.07 49.91
CA TYR A 6 3.54 -38.24 48.77
C TYR A 6 2.24 -37.79 48.02
N THR A 7 2.17 -36.81 47.13
CA THR A 7 2.97 -36.64 45.91
C THR A 7 2.82 -35.22 45.37
N LYS A 8 3.94 -34.69 44.90
CA LYS A 8 4.09 -33.37 44.31
C LYS A 8 3.43 -33.31 42.93
N ALA A 9 2.60 -32.31 42.71
CA ALA A 9 2.40 -31.75 41.37
C ALA A 9 2.81 -30.29 41.43
N LYS A 10 4.11 -30.02 41.23
CA LYS A 10 4.57 -28.66 40.92
C LYS A 10 4.06 -28.34 39.53
N PHE A 11 2.90 -27.70 39.43
CA PHE A 11 2.52 -26.99 38.22
C PHE A 11 3.48 -25.80 38.08
N SER A 12 4.65 -26.08 37.53
CA SER A 12 5.57 -25.06 37.05
C SER A 12 4.83 -24.31 35.96
N LEU A 13 4.58 -23.03 36.20
CA LEU A 13 4.02 -22.08 35.24
C LEU A 13 4.91 -22.11 33.99
N VAL A 14 4.55 -22.89 32.97
CA VAL A 14 5.19 -22.81 31.66
C VAL A 14 4.69 -21.52 31.05
N SER A 15 5.43 -20.46 31.31
CA SER A 15 5.28 -19.13 30.71
C SER A 15 5.32 -19.27 29.20
N LEU A 16 4.17 -19.19 28.54
CA LEU A 16 4.07 -19.08 27.09
C LEU A 16 4.45 -17.63 26.72
N THR A 17 5.74 -17.32 26.79
CA THR A 17 6.25 -16.02 26.35
C THR A 17 6.33 -16.04 24.83
N ILE A 18 5.24 -15.67 24.16
CA ILE A 18 5.25 -15.34 22.74
C ILE A 18 6.01 -14.01 22.62
N ILE A 19 7.33 -14.10 22.41
CA ILE A 19 8.16 -12.96 22.02
C ILE A 19 7.88 -12.73 20.53
N PHE A 20 7.00 -11.77 20.23
CA PHE A 20 6.83 -11.25 18.88
C PHE A 20 6.90 -9.74 18.88
N CYS A 21 8.10 -9.21 19.12
CA CYS A 21 8.39 -7.79 18.94
C CYS A 21 9.65 -7.61 18.11
N LEU A 22 9.55 -7.87 16.80
CA LEU A 22 10.45 -7.22 15.84
C LEU A 22 9.83 -5.88 15.44
N ALA A 23 9.90 -4.91 16.36
CA ALA A 23 9.64 -3.52 16.06
C ALA A 23 10.73 -3.03 15.08
N SER A 24 10.47 -3.20 13.78
CA SER A 24 11.28 -2.61 12.73
C SER A 24 11.10 -1.09 12.78
N CYS A 25 12.06 -0.41 13.42
CA CYS A 25 12.21 1.05 13.39
C CYS A 25 12.65 1.47 11.98
N GLY A 26 11.68 1.59 11.08
CA GLY A 26 11.87 2.19 9.76
C GLY A 26 11.03 3.45 9.67
N THR A 27 11.64 4.56 9.28
CA THR A 27 10.92 5.81 9.01
C THR A 27 9.86 5.54 7.96
N THR A 28 8.62 5.77 8.34
CA THR A 28 7.43 5.58 7.51
C THR A 28 6.90 6.96 7.17
N LYS A 29 6.86 7.30 5.88
CA LYS A 29 6.19 8.50 5.38
C LYS A 29 4.83 8.10 4.83
N GLN A 30 3.78 8.83 5.19
CA GLN A 30 2.43 8.64 4.65
C GLN A 30 1.94 9.97 4.12
N VAL A 31 1.55 10.00 2.84
CA VAL A 31 1.13 11.22 2.14
C VAL A 31 -0.20 10.94 1.46
N PRO A 32 -1.22 11.81 1.63
CA PRO A 32 -2.49 11.67 0.94
C PRO A 32 -2.34 12.01 -0.55
N PHE A 33 -3.24 11.48 -1.37
CA PHE A 33 -3.44 12.00 -2.71
C PHE A 33 -4.09 13.39 -2.66
N ASN A 34 -3.70 14.25 -3.61
CA ASN A 34 -4.40 15.50 -3.88
C ASN A 34 -5.78 15.21 -4.48
N ALA A 35 -6.71 16.16 -4.32
CA ALA A 35 -8.05 16.03 -4.87
C ALA A 35 -8.01 15.82 -6.40
N SER A 36 -8.73 14.80 -6.88
CA SER A 36 -8.85 14.51 -8.31
C SER A 36 -9.83 15.46 -8.99
N THR A 37 -9.45 15.97 -10.15
CA THR A 37 -10.35 16.70 -11.06
C THR A 37 -11.07 15.77 -12.04
N VAL A 38 -10.57 14.54 -12.23
CA VAL A 38 -11.11 13.56 -13.19
C VAL A 38 -12.10 12.60 -12.53
N VAL A 39 -11.82 12.18 -11.30
CA VAL A 39 -12.69 11.30 -10.50
C VAL A 39 -13.03 11.98 -9.17
N PRO A 40 -14.03 12.88 -9.15
CA PRO A 40 -14.41 13.60 -7.94
C PRO A 40 -14.72 12.66 -6.77
N GLY A 41 -14.18 12.99 -5.59
CA GLY A 41 -14.37 12.21 -4.36
C GLY A 41 -13.47 10.98 -4.23
N ALA A 42 -12.62 10.67 -5.21
CA ALA A 42 -11.58 9.66 -5.04
C ALA A 42 -10.56 10.15 -4.00
N GLU A 43 -10.38 9.36 -2.94
CA GLU A 43 -9.53 9.68 -1.80
C GLU A 43 -8.57 8.54 -1.53
N GLY A 44 -7.37 8.83 -1.06
CA GLY A 44 -6.42 7.76 -0.76
C GLY A 44 -5.12 8.26 -0.16
N THR A 45 -4.28 7.32 0.22
CA THR A 45 -2.97 7.58 0.80
C THR A 45 -1.91 6.66 0.23
N VAL A 46 -0.68 7.16 0.20
CA VAL A 46 0.51 6.39 -0.12
C VAL A 46 1.42 6.35 1.08
N LYS A 47 1.79 5.15 1.50
CA LYS A 47 2.69 4.90 2.61
C LYS A 47 4.00 4.32 2.06
N VAL A 48 5.10 5.02 2.32
CA VAL A 48 6.45 4.62 1.93
C VAL A 48 7.23 4.30 3.19
N LYS A 49 7.79 3.09 3.25
CA LYS A 49 8.67 2.65 4.33
C LYS A 49 9.98 2.14 3.76
N LYS A 50 11.10 2.61 4.29
CA LYS A 50 12.42 2.05 3.97
C LYS A 50 12.66 0.78 4.80
N ASP A 51 13.05 -0.30 4.14
CA ASP A 51 13.39 -1.57 4.80
C ASP A 51 14.87 -1.62 5.20
N LYS A 52 15.29 -2.73 5.82
CA LYS A 52 16.68 -2.95 6.25
C LYS A 52 17.66 -3.15 5.08
N ASN A 53 17.16 -3.51 3.91
CA ASN A 53 17.93 -3.73 2.69
C ASN A 53 18.02 -2.48 1.82
N ASN A 54 17.54 -1.33 2.31
CA ASN A 54 17.42 -0.07 1.59
C ASN A 54 16.43 -0.06 0.42
N ASN A 55 15.48 -1.01 0.38
CA ASN A 55 14.33 -0.93 -0.52
C ASN A 55 13.23 -0.08 0.09
N TYR A 56 12.33 0.39 -0.76
CA TYR A 56 11.16 1.17 -0.42
C TYR A 56 9.91 0.32 -0.60
N LEU A 57 9.28 -0.06 0.52
CA LEU A 57 7.95 -0.64 0.53
C LEU A 57 6.93 0.47 0.30
N ILE A 58 6.14 0.34 -0.76
CA ILE A 58 5.17 1.32 -1.22
C ILE A 58 3.78 0.67 -1.13
N ASN A 59 2.93 1.27 -0.29
CA ASN A 59 1.57 0.83 -0.06
C ASN A 59 0.62 1.93 -0.51
N VAL A 60 -0.21 1.64 -1.51
CA VAL A 60 -1.22 2.56 -2.03
C VAL A 60 -2.60 2.06 -1.62
N TYR A 61 -3.42 2.96 -1.09
CA TYR A 61 -4.80 2.68 -0.73
C TYR A 61 -5.71 3.80 -1.19
N ILE A 62 -6.84 3.44 -1.80
CA ILE A 62 -7.80 4.39 -2.38
C ILE A 62 -9.22 3.92 -2.11
N GLU A 63 -10.08 4.87 -1.80
CA GLU A 63 -11.53 4.72 -1.72
C GLU A 63 -12.23 5.62 -2.74
N HIS A 64 -13.48 5.28 -3.05
CA HIS A 64 -14.34 6.00 -4.00
C HIS A 64 -13.75 6.12 -5.41
N LEU A 65 -12.83 5.23 -5.79
CA LEU A 65 -12.29 5.19 -7.15
C LEU A 65 -13.33 4.60 -8.11
N ALA A 66 -13.75 5.38 -9.11
CA ALA A 66 -14.63 4.89 -10.16
C ALA A 66 -13.96 3.77 -10.98
N ASP A 67 -14.74 2.87 -11.56
CA ASP A 67 -14.23 1.86 -12.51
C ASP A 67 -13.62 2.57 -13.74
N SER A 68 -12.43 2.15 -14.18
CA SER A 68 -11.71 2.76 -15.33
C SER A 68 -12.53 2.70 -16.62
N LYS A 69 -13.39 1.69 -16.77
CA LYS A 69 -14.28 1.53 -17.93
C LYS A 69 -15.42 2.56 -17.96
N LYS A 70 -15.67 3.24 -16.84
CA LYS A 70 -16.70 4.28 -16.70
C LYS A 70 -16.15 5.70 -16.90
N LEU A 71 -14.85 5.85 -17.13
CA LEU A 71 -14.25 7.12 -17.47
C LEU A 71 -14.65 7.56 -18.88
N THR A 72 -14.43 8.83 -19.20
CA THR A 72 -14.63 9.38 -20.54
C THR A 72 -13.37 10.12 -21.00
N PRO A 73 -12.63 9.60 -22.01
CA PRO A 73 -12.81 8.29 -22.64
C PRO A 73 -12.61 7.13 -21.66
N ALA A 74 -13.25 5.99 -21.94
CA ALA A 74 -13.10 4.78 -21.15
C ALA A 74 -11.67 4.22 -21.28
N LYS A 75 -11.15 3.65 -20.18
CA LYS A 75 -9.81 3.05 -20.10
C LYS A 75 -9.86 1.65 -19.53
N ASN A 76 -8.81 0.87 -19.77
CA ASN A 76 -8.78 -0.55 -19.38
C ASN A 76 -8.21 -0.78 -17.98
N ALA A 77 -7.27 0.05 -17.54
CA ALA A 77 -6.60 -0.13 -16.26
C ALA A 77 -6.25 1.20 -15.59
N TYR A 78 -6.09 1.17 -14.28
CA TYR A 78 -5.34 2.21 -13.56
C TYR A 78 -3.93 1.71 -13.31
N VAL A 79 -2.93 2.48 -13.72
CA VAL A 79 -1.52 2.18 -13.51
C VAL A 79 -0.97 3.11 -12.44
N VAL A 80 -0.25 2.53 -11.49
CA VAL A 80 0.44 3.25 -10.43
C VAL A 80 1.87 3.52 -10.89
N TRP A 81 2.25 4.79 -10.82
CA TRP A 81 3.54 5.29 -11.23
C TRP A 81 4.35 5.78 -10.05
N LEU A 82 5.62 5.41 -10.04
CA LEU A 82 6.62 5.90 -9.11
C LEU A 82 7.54 6.88 -9.83
N GLU A 83 7.43 8.17 -9.52
CA GLU A 83 8.48 9.11 -9.89
C GLU A 83 9.65 8.93 -8.93
N THR A 84 10.83 8.70 -9.46
CA THR A 84 12.04 8.45 -8.68
C THR A 84 13.01 9.62 -8.83
N LYS A 85 13.89 9.79 -7.84
CA LYS A 85 14.82 10.93 -7.83
C LYS A 85 15.77 10.96 -9.04
N GLU A 86 16.20 9.78 -9.50
CA GLU A 86 17.31 9.66 -10.47
C GLU A 86 17.02 8.67 -11.62
N ASN A 87 15.94 7.91 -11.56
CA ASN A 87 15.66 6.81 -12.51
C ASN A 87 14.38 7.03 -13.32
N GLY A 88 13.89 8.27 -13.36
CA GLY A 88 12.65 8.67 -14.03
C GLY A 88 11.42 8.03 -13.39
N THR A 89 10.37 7.86 -14.19
CA THR A 89 9.12 7.25 -13.76
C THR A 89 9.14 5.73 -14.01
N LYS A 90 8.67 4.95 -13.05
CA LYS A 90 8.49 3.49 -13.16
C LYS A 90 7.02 3.11 -13.00
N ASN A 91 6.55 2.21 -13.86
CA ASN A 91 5.30 1.48 -13.62
C ASN A 91 5.54 0.50 -12.47
N ILE A 92 4.79 0.65 -11.37
CA ILE A 92 4.94 -0.20 -10.17
C ILE A 92 3.77 -1.15 -9.97
N GLY A 93 2.86 -1.23 -10.95
CA GLY A 93 1.73 -2.14 -10.97
C GLY A 93 0.41 -1.46 -11.33
N GLN A 94 -0.63 -2.27 -11.42
CA GLN A 94 -2.00 -1.82 -11.68
C GLN A 94 -2.88 -2.03 -10.47
N ILE A 95 -3.96 -1.25 -10.40
CA ILE A 95 -4.99 -1.42 -9.38
C ILE A 95 -6.36 -1.54 -10.03
N HIS A 96 -7.21 -2.35 -9.42
CA HIS A 96 -8.60 -2.50 -9.82
C HIS A 96 -9.51 -1.99 -8.70
N SER A 97 -10.49 -1.18 -9.08
CA SER A 97 -11.54 -0.77 -8.17
C SER A 97 -12.51 -1.93 -7.97
N SER A 98 -12.62 -2.41 -6.73
CA SER A 98 -13.56 -3.46 -6.33
C SER A 98 -14.48 -2.98 -5.20
N SER A 99 -15.69 -3.54 -5.12
CA SER A 99 -16.55 -3.36 -3.95
C SER A 99 -16.35 -4.56 -3.02
N SER A 100 -16.29 -4.32 -1.72
CA SER A 100 -16.33 -5.41 -0.75
C SER A 100 -17.76 -5.93 -0.59
N MET A 101 -17.93 -7.22 -0.27
CA MET A 101 -19.24 -7.88 -0.09
C MET A 101 -20.14 -7.14 0.91
N PHE A 102 -19.53 -6.43 1.86
CA PHE A 102 -20.22 -5.69 2.92
C PHE A 102 -20.21 -4.16 2.74
N SER A 103 -19.59 -3.63 1.68
CA SER A 103 -19.53 -2.18 1.43
C SER A 103 -19.63 -1.83 -0.05
N LYS A 104 -20.52 -0.89 -0.36
CA LYS A 104 -20.65 -0.32 -1.71
C LYS A 104 -19.46 0.56 -2.09
N THR A 105 -18.64 0.99 -1.13
CA THR A 105 -17.44 1.81 -1.38
C THR A 105 -16.49 1.06 -2.29
N LYS A 106 -16.09 1.73 -3.38
CA LYS A 106 -15.10 1.22 -4.32
C LYS A 106 -13.71 1.41 -3.75
N LYS A 107 -12.98 0.32 -3.54
CA LYS A 107 -11.66 0.30 -2.95
C LYS A 107 -10.64 -0.25 -3.94
N ALA A 108 -9.44 0.30 -3.90
CA ALA A 108 -8.31 -0.16 -4.69
C ALA A 108 -7.03 -0.07 -3.86
N SER A 109 -6.16 -1.06 -3.97
CA SER A 109 -4.91 -1.08 -3.22
C SER A 109 -3.85 -1.91 -3.92
N ILE A 110 -2.59 -1.55 -3.71
CA ILE A 110 -1.42 -2.35 -4.11
C ILE A 110 -0.31 -2.18 -3.07
N GLU A 111 0.42 -3.26 -2.85
CA GLU A 111 1.66 -3.30 -2.08
C GLU A 111 2.79 -3.73 -3.03
N THR A 112 3.86 -2.94 -3.06
CA THR A 112 5.00 -3.20 -3.96
C THR A 112 6.31 -2.72 -3.33
N VAL A 113 7.43 -3.16 -3.89
CA VAL A 113 8.77 -2.78 -3.44
C VAL A 113 9.55 -2.17 -4.59
N SER A 114 10.34 -1.14 -4.29
CA SER A 114 11.26 -0.53 -5.25
C SER A 114 12.64 -0.35 -4.64
N THR A 115 13.68 -0.57 -5.43
CA THR A 115 15.06 -0.21 -5.07
C THR A 115 15.32 1.29 -5.26
N PHE A 116 14.44 2.00 -5.97
CA PHE A 116 14.61 3.42 -6.29
C PHE A 116 13.95 4.31 -5.25
N LYS A 117 14.63 5.41 -4.87
CA LYS A 117 14.08 6.39 -3.93
C LYS A 117 12.88 7.11 -4.55
N PRO A 118 11.68 7.05 -3.94
CA PRO A 118 10.50 7.70 -4.47
C PRO A 118 10.51 9.20 -4.18
N VAL A 119 10.08 9.99 -5.17
CA VAL A 119 9.79 11.42 -5.06
C VAL A 119 8.30 11.62 -4.89
N ARG A 120 7.47 10.98 -5.72
CA ARG A 120 6.01 10.98 -5.59
C ARG A 120 5.39 9.73 -6.20
N VAL A 121 4.13 9.51 -5.90
CA VAL A 121 3.29 8.50 -6.57
C VAL A 121 2.13 9.19 -7.25
N TYR A 122 1.79 8.73 -8.45
CA TYR A 122 0.59 9.14 -9.14
C TYR A 122 -0.03 7.97 -9.88
N ILE A 123 -1.27 8.15 -10.29
CA ILE A 123 -2.09 7.12 -10.91
C ILE A 123 -2.67 7.71 -12.19
N SER A 124 -2.57 6.99 -13.28
CA SER A 124 -3.21 7.33 -14.54
C SER A 124 -4.14 6.22 -15.00
N ALA A 125 -5.09 6.58 -15.85
CA ALA A 125 -5.96 5.63 -16.53
C ALA A 125 -5.38 5.31 -17.92
N GLU A 126 -5.13 4.04 -18.18
CA GLU A 126 -4.39 3.56 -19.35
C GLU A 126 -5.19 2.54 -20.16
N ASP A 127 -4.90 2.47 -21.46
CA ASP A 127 -5.45 1.43 -22.34
C ASP A 127 -4.72 0.09 -22.17
N ASN A 128 -3.45 0.12 -21.72
CA ASN A 128 -2.66 -1.07 -21.44
C ASN A 128 -1.94 -0.92 -20.09
N ALA A 129 -2.15 -1.87 -19.17
CA ALA A 129 -1.55 -1.87 -17.85
C ALA A 129 -0.01 -2.06 -17.87
N GLY A 130 0.53 -2.69 -18.92
CA GLY A 130 1.96 -2.95 -19.11
C GLY A 130 2.71 -1.85 -19.85
N THR A 131 2.12 -0.66 -20.02
CA THR A 131 2.83 0.47 -20.64
C THR A 131 4.03 0.90 -19.81
N GLU A 132 5.12 1.25 -20.50
CA GLU A 132 6.36 1.74 -19.89
C GLU A 132 6.36 3.26 -19.69
N THR A 133 5.42 3.95 -20.32
CA THR A 133 5.26 5.41 -20.22
C THR A 133 3.83 5.77 -19.83
N PRO A 134 3.66 6.79 -18.96
CA PRO A 134 2.34 7.24 -18.55
C PRO A 134 1.62 7.94 -19.70
N GLY A 135 0.33 7.65 -19.83
CA GLY A 135 -0.60 8.42 -20.65
C GLY A 135 -0.93 9.78 -20.02
N THR A 136 -1.82 10.51 -20.69
CA THR A 136 -2.15 11.90 -20.32
C THR A 136 -3.22 12.03 -19.24
N MET A 137 -4.00 10.97 -18.98
CA MET A 137 -5.11 11.01 -18.04
C MET A 137 -4.65 10.65 -16.63
N VAL A 138 -4.05 11.62 -15.93
CA VAL A 138 -3.68 11.48 -14.51
C VAL A 138 -4.92 11.66 -13.62
N ILE A 139 -5.14 10.68 -12.74
CA ILE A 139 -6.32 10.57 -11.88
C ILE A 139 -6.02 11.09 -10.49
N LEU A 140 -4.91 10.65 -9.89
CA LEU A 140 -4.50 11.04 -8.53
C LEU A 140 -2.99 11.27 -8.52
N THR A 141 -2.53 12.24 -7.75
CA THR A 141 -1.10 12.52 -7.55
C THR A 141 -0.85 12.92 -6.11
N THR A 142 0.25 12.46 -5.52
CA THR A 142 0.69 12.93 -4.20
C THR A 142 1.53 14.19 -4.34
N ASN A 143 1.69 14.91 -3.24
CA ASN A 143 2.83 15.81 -3.08
C ASN A 143 4.15 15.01 -2.98
N SER A 144 5.28 15.72 -3.00
CA SER A 144 6.57 15.06 -2.83
C SER A 144 6.69 14.41 -1.45
N PHE A 145 7.40 13.30 -1.37
CA PHE A 145 7.79 12.63 -0.12
C PHE A 145 9.03 13.25 0.54
N ASP A 146 9.61 14.32 -0.01
CA ASP A 146 10.84 14.95 0.50
C ASP A 146 10.76 15.36 1.99
#